data_AF-A0A9W5X4T8-F1
#
_entry.id   AF-A0A9W5X4T8-F1
#
_cell.length_a   1.000
_cell.length_b   1.000
_cell.length_c   1.000
_cell.angle_alpha   90.00
_cell.angle_beta   90.00
_cell.angle_gamma   90.00
#
_symmetry.space_group_name_H-M   'P 1'
#
loop_
_entity.id
_entity.type
_entity.pdbx_description
1 polymer ?
#
loop_
_entity_poly.entity_id
_entity_poly.type
_entity_poly.pdbx_seq_one_letter_code
_entity_poly.pdbx_strand_id
1 'polypeptide(L)'
;MVSEDISGKDVENGITVKEYVEINGHRQGMMIKGDDTNSPVLLFLHGGPGFPAYPMIKKAGLKLERYFTVCYWDQRGTGMSYNNEIAKAR
;
A
#
# COMPACT_ATOMS: atom_id res chain seq x y z
N MET A 1 -7.17 13.02 11.90
CA MET A 1 -6.09 12.20 11.32
C MET A 1 -5.78 12.82 9.98
N VAL A 2 -4.62 13.46 9.85
CA VAL A 2 -4.29 14.26 8.65
C VAL A 2 -3.70 13.31 7.62
N SER A 3 -4.42 13.09 6.53
CA SER A 3 -3.92 12.40 5.34
C SER A 3 -2.80 13.27 4.76
N GLU A 4 -1.56 12.80 4.79
CA GLU A 4 -0.45 13.47 4.11
C GLU A 4 -0.60 13.27 2.61
N ASP A 5 -0.89 14.37 1.92
CA ASP A 5 -1.09 14.41 0.48
C ASP A 5 0.27 14.41 -0.23
N ILE A 6 0.64 13.27 -0.82
CA ILE A 6 1.91 13.10 -1.53
C ILE A 6 1.62 13.33 -3.01
N SER A 7 1.58 14.61 -3.39
CA SER A 7 1.26 15.06 -4.74
C SER A 7 2.10 14.34 -5.81
N GLY A 8 1.39 13.65 -6.70
CA GLY A 8 1.94 13.01 -7.88
C GLY A 8 0.86 12.99 -8.95
N LYS A 9 0.82 14.06 -9.76
CA LYS A 9 -0.20 14.35 -10.79
C LYS A 9 -1.62 14.16 -10.29
N ASP A 10 -2.29 15.26 -9.99
CA ASP A 10 -3.72 15.28 -9.70
C ASP A 10 -4.47 14.83 -10.97
N VAL A 11 -4.70 13.53 -11.08
CA VAL A 11 -5.71 13.00 -11.98
C VAL A 11 -7.02 13.39 -11.31
N GLU A 12 -7.90 14.09 -12.02
CA GLU A 12 -9.10 14.71 -11.45
C GLU A 12 -9.98 13.72 -10.66
N ASN A 13 -9.90 12.42 -10.98
CA ASN A 13 -10.55 11.33 -10.25
C ASN A 13 -9.60 10.26 -9.68
N GLY A 14 -8.30 10.56 -9.59
CA GLY A 14 -7.29 9.64 -9.09
C GLY A 14 -7.24 9.58 -7.57
N ILE A 15 -6.53 8.58 -7.06
CA ILE A 15 -6.30 8.39 -5.63
C ILE A 15 -4.83 8.05 -5.37
N THR A 16 -4.25 8.65 -4.32
CA THR A 16 -2.98 8.24 -3.75
C THR A 16 -3.07 8.42 -2.24
N VAL A 17 -3.16 7.30 -1.52
CA VAL A 17 -3.36 7.28 -0.06
C VAL A 17 -2.34 6.33 0.57
N LYS A 18 -1.74 6.79 1.67
CA LYS A 18 -1.07 5.91 2.63
C LYS A 18 -1.95 5.78 3.84
N GLU A 19 -2.33 4.57 4.18
CA GLU A 19 -3.22 4.31 5.30
C GLU A 19 -2.65 3.23 6.21
N TYR A 20 -3.08 3.25 7.47
CA TYR A 20 -2.80 2.20 8.43
C TYR A 20 -4.11 1.75 9.05
N VAL A 21 -4.33 0.44 9.01
CA VAL A 21 -5.52 -0.21 9.56
C VAL A 21 -5.12 -1.21 10.63
N GLU A 22 -5.94 -1.36 11.67
CA GLU A 22 -5.74 -2.39 12.67
C GLU A 22 -6.42 -3.69 12.23
N ILE A 23 -5.65 -4.76 12.09
CA ILE A 23 -6.15 -6.09 11.72
C ILE A 23 -5.58 -7.10 12.72
N ASN A 24 -6.47 -7.76 13.47
CA ASN A 24 -6.11 -8.74 14.49
C ASN A 24 -5.08 -8.22 15.52
N GLY A 25 -5.27 -7.00 16.02
CA GLY A 25 -4.37 -6.38 17.02
C GLY A 25 -3.00 -5.94 16.47
N HIS A 26 -2.81 -5.96 15.15
CA HIS A 26 -1.60 -5.47 14.51
C HIS A 26 -1.92 -4.30 13.58
N ARG A 27 -1.17 -3.21 13.73
CA ARG A 27 -1.22 -2.07 12.80
C ARG A 27 -0.55 -2.46 11.48
N GLN A 28 -1.32 -2.46 10.40
CA GLN A 28 -0.83 -2.83 9.06
C GLN A 28 -0.98 -1.67 8.10
N GLY A 29 0.04 -1.43 7.28
CA GLY A 29 0.12 -0.33 6.33
C GLY A 29 -0.30 -0.73 4.92
N MET A 30 -0.95 0.20 4.22
CA MET A 30 -1.41 0.06 2.86
C MET A 30 -1.05 1.31 2.05
N MET A 31 -0.62 1.10 0.81
CA MET A 31 -0.53 2.15 -0.21
C MET A 31 -1.66 1.92 -1.22
N ILE A 32 -2.59 2.85 -1.33
CA ILE A 32 -3.72 2.78 -2.25
C ILE A 32 -3.47 3.78 -3.37
N LYS A 33 -3.45 3.32 -4.63
CA LYS A 33 -3.23 4.17 -5.80
C LYS A 33 -4.10 3.77 -6.98
N GLY A 34 -4.57 4.76 -7.72
CA GLY A 34 -5.33 4.57 -8.97
C GLY A 34 -5.43 5.88 -9.74
N ASP A 35 -5.50 5.79 -11.06
CA ASP A 35 -5.73 6.97 -11.92
C ASP A 35 -7.23 7.34 -11.96
N ASP A 36 -8.13 6.41 -11.61
CA ASP A 36 -9.59 6.61 -11.54
C ASP A 36 -10.21 5.74 -10.43
N THR A 37 -10.83 6.37 -9.43
CA THR A 37 -11.50 5.70 -8.30
C THR A 37 -12.71 4.84 -8.69
N ASN A 38 -13.25 4.98 -9.90
CA ASN A 38 -14.31 4.11 -10.43
C ASN A 38 -13.76 2.79 -11.01
N SER A 39 -12.44 2.66 -11.16
CA SER A 39 -11.82 1.43 -11.64
C SER A 39 -11.99 0.29 -10.63
N PRO A 40 -12.05 -0.98 -11.07
CA PRO A 40 -12.14 -2.11 -10.15
C PRO A 40 -10.99 -2.11 -9.13
N VAL A 41 -11.27 -2.60 -7.92
CA VAL A 41 -10.26 -2.68 -6.85
C VAL A 41 -9.39 -3.92 -7.05
N LEU A 42 -8.07 -3.73 -6.98
CA LEU A 42 -7.08 -4.82 -6.97
C LEU A 42 -6.36 -4.84 -5.62
N LEU A 43 -6.56 -5.89 -4.84
CA LEU A 43 -5.75 -6.14 -3.65
C LEU A 43 -4.48 -6.89 -4.05
N PHE A 44 -3.32 -6.26 -3.90
CA PHE A 44 -2.03 -6.88 -4.19
C PHE A 44 -1.42 -7.50 -2.94
N LEU A 45 -1.26 -8.84 -2.95
CA LEU A 45 -0.62 -9.59 -1.87
C LEU A 45 0.77 -10.05 -2.31
N HIS A 46 1.81 -9.58 -1.61
CA HIS A 46 3.16 -10.07 -1.85
C HIS A 46 3.37 -11.48 -1.26
N GLY A 47 4.32 -12.22 -1.83
CA GLY A 47 4.81 -13.47 -1.26
C GLY A 47 5.82 -13.25 -0.13
N GLY A 48 6.63 -14.26 0.17
CA GLY A 48 7.67 -14.19 1.20
C GLY A 48 9.11 -14.16 0.66
N PRO A 49 10.10 -13.94 1.55
CA PRO A 49 9.94 -13.60 2.95
C PRO A 49 10.10 -12.08 3.18
N GLY A 50 9.02 -11.31 2.95
CA GLY A 50 8.83 -10.04 3.66
C GLY A 50 9.30 -8.74 2.97
N PHE A 51 8.95 -8.55 1.70
CA PHE A 51 9.25 -7.32 0.96
C PHE A 51 8.01 -6.43 0.77
N PRO A 52 8.13 -5.09 0.80
CA PRO A 52 7.03 -4.20 0.45
C PRO A 52 6.75 -4.24 -1.05
N ALA A 53 5.50 -4.46 -1.44
CA ALA A 53 5.12 -4.71 -2.84
C ALA A 53 5.31 -3.46 -3.72
N TYR A 54 4.79 -2.33 -3.25
CA TYR A 54 4.68 -1.10 -4.05
C TYR A 54 6.04 -0.59 -4.59
N PRO A 55 7.12 -0.49 -3.77
CA PRO A 55 8.43 -0.05 -4.27
C PRO A 55 8.97 -0.90 -5.42
N MET A 56 8.75 -2.22 -5.41
CA MET A 56 9.25 -3.10 -6.47
C MET A 56 8.41 -2.99 -7.74
N ILE A 57 7.08 -2.95 -7.61
CA ILE A 57 6.16 -2.79 -8.75
C ILE A 57 6.45 -1.47 -9.46
N LYS A 58 6.63 -0.39 -8.68
CA LYS A 58 7.05 0.91 -9.18
C LYS A 58 8.42 0.82 -9.88
N LYS A 59 9.40 0.14 -9.29
CA LYS A 59 10.74 -0.04 -9.87
C LYS A 59 10.71 -0.86 -11.17
N ALA A 60 9.81 -1.84 -11.27
CA ALA A 60 9.58 -2.66 -12.46
C ALA A 60 8.84 -1.90 -13.57
N GLY A 61 8.34 -0.68 -13.30
CA GLY A 61 7.62 0.14 -14.27
C GLY A 61 6.22 -0.39 -14.61
N LEU A 62 5.68 -1.31 -13.80
CA LEU A 62 4.30 -1.77 -13.93
C LEU A 62 3.35 -0.63 -13.55
N LYS A 63 2.29 -0.46 -14.34
CA LYS A 63 1.32 0.65 -14.19
C LYS A 63 -0.08 0.09 -13.96
N LEU A 64 -0.22 -0.72 -12.91
CA LEU A 64 -1.49 -1.37 -12.56
C LEU A 64 -2.57 -0.33 -12.23
N GLU A 65 -2.16 0.82 -11.70
CA GLU A 65 -2.98 1.97 -11.31
C GLU A 65 -3.75 2.59 -12.48
N ARG A 66 -3.34 2.31 -13.73
CA ARG A 66 -4.06 2.74 -14.95
C ARG A 66 -5.35 1.97 -15.21
N TYR A 67 -5.46 0.78 -14.62
CA TYR A 67 -6.56 -0.16 -14.88
C TYR A 67 -7.36 -0.48 -13.62
N PHE A 68 -6.79 -0.23 -12.45
CA PHE A 68 -7.35 -0.59 -11.15
C PHE A 68 -7.09 0.49 -10.12
N THR A 69 -7.96 0.58 -9.12
CA THR A 69 -7.57 1.16 -7.82
C THR A 69 -6.84 0.07 -7.04
N VAL A 70 -5.53 0.16 -6.96
CA VAL A 70 -4.66 -0.87 -6.39
C VAL A 70 -4.41 -0.59 -4.91
N CYS A 71 -4.67 -1.57 -4.06
CA CYS A 71 -4.24 -1.58 -2.66
C CYS A 71 -3.02 -2.48 -2.52
N TYR A 72 -1.85 -1.86 -2.35
CA TYR A 72 -0.61 -2.56 -2.02
C TYR A 72 -0.52 -2.72 -0.50
N TRP A 73 -0.83 -3.91 -0.02
CA TRP A 73 -0.80 -4.23 1.40
C TRP A 73 0.55 -4.81 1.81
N ASP A 74 1.23 -4.13 2.72
CA ASP A 74 2.40 -4.68 3.41
C ASP A 74 1.89 -5.59 4.54
N GLN A 75 2.09 -6.90 4.44
CA GLN A 75 1.63 -7.84 5.46
C GLN A 75 2.40 -7.65 6.78
N ARG A 76 1.83 -8.13 7.90
CA ARG A 76 2.46 -8.08 9.23
C ARG A 76 3.96 -8.41 9.20
N GLY A 77 4.78 -7.49 9.71
CA GLY A 77 6.23 -7.65 9.81
C GLY A 77 7.01 -7.20 8.57
N THR A 78 6.36 -6.61 7.56
CA THR A 78 7.01 -6.11 6.34
C THR A 78 6.73 -4.63 6.14
N GLY A 79 7.64 -3.92 5.47
CA GLY A 79 7.40 -2.54 5.02
C GLY A 79 6.78 -1.62 6.08
N MET A 80 5.65 -1.01 5.73
CA MET A 80 4.88 -0.12 6.62
C MET A 80 4.30 -0.85 7.86
N SER A 81 4.14 -2.18 7.79
CA SER A 81 3.64 -3.04 8.85
C SER A 81 4.74 -3.62 9.75
N TYR A 82 5.98 -3.15 9.61
CA TYR A 82 7.07 -3.56 10.49
C TYR A 82 6.97 -2.86 11.86
N ASN A 83 7.09 -3.66 12.93
CA ASN A 83 7.10 -3.19 14.30
C ASN A 83 8.28 -3.83 15.05
N ASN A 84 9.23 -3.00 15.47
CA ASN A 84 10.47 -3.43 16.14
C ASN A 84 10.23 -4.02 17.54
N GLU A 85 9.22 -3.56 18.27
CA GLU A 85 8.88 -4.05 19.60
C GLU A 85 8.33 -5.49 19.53
N ILE A 86 7.49 -5.78 18.52
CA ILE A 86 7.02 -7.14 18.26
C ILE A 86 8.16 -8.04 17.78
N ALA A 87 9.07 -7.51 16.96
CA ALA A 87 10.20 -8.29 16.42
C ALA A 87 11.19 -8.72 17.51
N LYS A 88 11.43 -7.88 18.53
CA LYS A 88 12.34 -8.18 19.65
C LYS A 88 11.77 -9.15 20.69
N ALA A 89 10.45 -9.31 20.73
CA ALA A 89 9.77 -10.19 21.69
C ALA A 89 9.68 -11.66 21.22
N ARG A 90 10.31 -12.00 20.08
CA ARG A 90 10.40 -13.35 19.51
C ARG A 90 11.82 -13.88 19.65
#